data_AF-A0A336MAZ8-F1
#
_entry.id   AF-A0A336MAZ8-F1
#
_cell.length_a   1.000
_cell.length_b   1.000
_cell.length_c   1.000
_cell.angle_alpha   90.00
_cell.angle_beta   90.00
_cell.angle_gamma   90.00
#
_symmetry.space_group_name_H-M   'P 1'
#
loop_
_entity.id
_entity.type
_entity.pdbx_description
1 polymer ?
#
loop_
_entity_poly.entity_id
_entity_poly.type
_entity_poly.pdbx_seq_one_letter_code
_entity_poly.pdbx_strand_id
1 'polypeptide(L)'
;MKLNVSYPVTGAQKTFEIVDEHKLRLFYDKRMSAEVEADSLGDEWKGYVFRIAGGNDKQGFPMKQGVLTNTRVRLLLSKGHSCYRPRRTGERRRKSVRGCIVDANLSALALIVVKKGENDIPGLTDTQVPRRLGPKRASNIRKLFNLTKEDDVRQYVVKRPLPEKDGKKARVKAPKIQRLITPVVLQRKRHRLAIKKRRVEARKEAEAEYAKLIVQRRKEEKLRRRSRLSSMRDSKSSTGSVERKERKPKVEKKELAKTKVEEKKGKKDTKAPAKVEKKVETKKVEAKKVAAPAKKETPKPAATKVAPAKKTAAAPAPATKKPKKK
;
A
#
# COMPACT_ATOMS: atom_id res chain seq x y z
N MET A 1 -45.90 15.74 0.92
CA MET A 1 -44.51 15.47 1.33
C MET A 1 -43.66 15.19 0.08
N LYS A 2 -42.39 15.62 0.04
CA LYS A 2 -41.50 15.32 -1.10
C LYS A 2 -40.82 13.96 -0.90
N LEU A 3 -40.81 13.11 -1.92
CA LEU A 3 -40.08 11.85 -1.94
C LEU A 3 -38.86 11.98 -2.86
N ASN A 4 -37.66 11.93 -2.27
CA ASN A 4 -36.41 11.92 -3.01
C ASN A 4 -36.01 10.46 -3.24
N VAL A 5 -36.33 9.93 -4.42
CA VAL A 5 -36.08 8.53 -4.76
C VAL A 5 -34.78 8.42 -5.55
N SER A 6 -33.93 7.48 -5.17
CA SER A 6 -32.68 7.17 -5.86
C SER A 6 -32.65 5.71 -6.31
N TYR A 7 -32.14 5.47 -7.51
CA TYR A 7 -31.91 4.13 -8.02
C TYR A 7 -30.41 3.87 -8.19
N PRO A 8 -29.77 3.11 -7.27
CA PRO A 8 -28.31 2.95 -7.27
C PRO A 8 -27.73 2.24 -8.49
N VAL A 9 -28.53 1.44 -9.19
CA VAL A 9 -28.08 0.66 -10.37
C VAL A 9 -27.81 1.58 -11.55
N THR A 10 -28.73 2.52 -11.82
CA THR A 10 -28.56 3.51 -12.89
C THR A 10 -27.81 4.77 -12.42
N GLY A 11 -27.81 5.04 -11.11
CA GLY A 11 -27.22 6.25 -10.53
C GLY A 11 -28.10 7.50 -10.69
N ALA A 12 -29.33 7.35 -11.16
CA ALA A 12 -30.29 8.43 -11.29
C ALA A 12 -31.03 8.70 -9.96
N GLN A 13 -31.52 9.92 -9.82
CA GLN A 13 -32.36 10.35 -8.70
C GLN A 13 -33.45 11.29 -9.22
N LYS A 14 -34.64 11.19 -8.64
CA LYS A 14 -35.77 12.04 -9.00
C LYS A 14 -36.58 12.36 -7.75
N THR A 15 -37.08 13.59 -7.68
CA THR A 15 -37.98 14.04 -6.62
C THR A 15 -39.41 13.95 -7.11
N PHE A 16 -40.26 13.28 -6.33
CA PHE A 16 -41.70 13.19 -6.57
C PHE A 16 -42.41 13.95 -5.46
N GLU A 17 -43.46 14.69 -5.82
CA GLU A 17 -44.28 15.41 -4.85
C GLU A 17 -45.61 14.69 -4.70
N ILE A 18 -45.86 14.14 -3.51
CA ILE A 18 -47.09 13.42 -3.20
C ILE A 18 -47.83 14.23 -2.15
N VAL A 19 -49.03 14.69 -2.52
CA VAL A 19 -49.92 15.47 -1.66
C VAL A 19 -50.86 14.57 -0.88
N ASP A 20 -51.32 13.47 -1.50
CA ASP A 20 -52.24 12.52 -0.91
C ASP A 20 -51.62 11.78 0.29
N GLU A 21 -52.23 11.98 1.46
CA GLU A 21 -51.76 11.41 2.73
C GLU A 21 -52.00 9.91 2.81
N HIS A 22 -53.02 9.36 2.15
CA HIS A 22 -53.29 7.91 2.16
C HIS A 22 -52.12 7.12 1.58
N LYS A 23 -51.52 7.64 0.51
CA LYS A 23 -50.31 7.09 -0.11
C LYS A 23 -49.05 7.24 0.75
N LEU A 24 -49.03 8.18 1.69
CA LEU A 24 -47.88 8.41 2.56
C LEU A 24 -47.93 7.56 3.84
N ARG A 25 -49.11 7.12 4.26
CA ARG A 25 -49.30 6.30 5.48
C ARG A 25 -48.47 5.02 5.50
N LEU A 26 -48.19 4.43 4.34
CA LEU A 26 -47.32 3.25 4.23
C LEU A 26 -45.90 3.47 4.78
N PHE A 27 -45.43 4.72 4.77
CA PHE A 27 -44.13 5.08 5.33
C PHE A 27 -44.18 5.42 6.81
N TYR A 28 -45.35 5.77 7.37
CA TYR A 28 -45.47 6.21 8.75
C TYR A 28 -45.18 5.06 9.72
N ASP A 29 -44.62 5.41 10.89
CA ASP A 29 -44.17 4.49 11.94
C ASP A 29 -43.10 3.47 11.52
N LYS A 30 -42.63 3.53 10.27
CA LYS A 30 -41.45 2.81 9.82
C LYS A 30 -40.19 3.52 10.27
N ARG A 31 -39.15 2.72 10.52
CA ARG A 31 -37.82 3.22 10.89
C ARG A 31 -36.95 3.40 9.65
N MET A 32 -35.97 4.28 9.74
CA MET A 32 -34.88 4.32 8.76
C MET A 32 -34.25 2.94 8.57
N SER A 33 -33.91 2.63 7.32
CA SER A 33 -33.44 1.33 6.81
C SER A 33 -34.48 0.23 6.73
N ALA A 34 -35.75 0.47 7.09
CA ALA A 34 -36.82 -0.48 6.81
C ALA A 34 -37.12 -0.53 5.31
N GLU A 35 -37.46 -1.74 4.85
CA GLU A 35 -37.97 -1.97 3.50
C GLU A 35 -39.50 -1.84 3.51
N VAL A 36 -40.04 -1.18 2.49
CA VAL A 36 -41.45 -0.89 2.33
C VAL A 36 -41.83 -1.12 0.86
N GLU A 37 -42.92 -1.84 0.67
CA GLU A 37 -43.52 -2.09 -0.64
C GLU A 37 -44.21 -0.83 -1.15
N ALA A 38 -43.96 -0.48 -2.41
CA ALA A 38 -44.38 0.78 -3.00
C ALA A 38 -45.71 0.69 -3.75
N ASP A 39 -46.36 -0.48 -3.76
CA ASP A 39 -47.53 -0.77 -4.59
C ASP A 39 -48.69 0.21 -4.34
N SER A 40 -48.87 0.66 -3.10
CA SER A 40 -49.94 1.60 -2.74
C SER A 40 -49.72 3.05 -3.18
N LEU A 41 -48.56 3.39 -3.76
CA LEU A 41 -48.30 4.74 -4.30
C LEU A 41 -48.99 4.97 -5.64
N GLY A 42 -49.18 3.90 -6.41
CA GLY A 42 -49.83 3.88 -7.73
C GLY A 42 -49.27 2.78 -8.62
N ASP A 43 -49.92 2.54 -9.75
CA ASP A 43 -49.62 1.41 -10.65
C ASP A 43 -48.20 1.46 -11.25
N GLU A 44 -47.62 2.65 -11.39
CA GLU A 44 -46.22 2.84 -11.83
C GLU A 44 -45.20 2.23 -10.84
N TRP A 45 -45.59 2.14 -9.56
CA TRP A 45 -44.72 1.68 -8.46
C TRP A 45 -44.96 0.22 -8.09
N LYS A 46 -45.79 -0.50 -8.85
CA LYS A 46 -46.10 -1.90 -8.59
C LYS A 46 -44.85 -2.80 -8.69
N GLY A 47 -44.64 -3.60 -7.65
CA GLY A 47 -43.48 -4.48 -7.49
C GLY A 47 -42.20 -3.77 -7.06
N TYR A 48 -42.22 -2.44 -6.87
CA TYR A 48 -41.05 -1.73 -6.35
C TYR A 48 -40.94 -1.89 -4.83
N VAL A 49 -39.73 -2.17 -4.37
CA VAL A 49 -39.42 -2.17 -2.93
C VAL A 49 -38.44 -1.05 -2.64
N PHE A 50 -38.82 -0.17 -1.73
CA PHE A 50 -37.97 0.90 -1.25
C PHE A 50 -37.39 0.59 0.10
N ARG A 51 -36.20 1.11 0.34
CA ARG A 51 -35.63 1.26 1.66
C ARG A 51 -35.62 2.73 2.06
N ILE A 52 -36.14 3.03 3.25
CA ILE A 52 -36.11 4.38 3.80
C ILE A 52 -34.66 4.74 4.16
N ALA A 53 -34.05 5.67 3.44
CA ALA A 53 -32.66 6.06 3.68
C ALA A 53 -32.53 7.14 4.76
N GLY A 54 -33.58 7.94 4.97
CA GLY A 54 -33.61 9.07 5.88
C GLY A 54 -34.53 10.17 5.38
N GLY A 55 -34.27 11.40 5.79
CA GLY A 55 -35.08 12.55 5.38
C GLY A 55 -34.74 13.80 6.17
N ASN A 56 -35.49 14.86 5.88
CA ASN A 56 -35.43 16.13 6.57
C ASN A 56 -36.82 16.51 7.09
N ASP A 57 -36.83 17.00 8.32
CA ASP A 57 -38.00 17.59 8.96
C ASP A 57 -38.39 18.92 8.28
N LYS A 58 -39.59 19.46 8.53
CA LYS A 58 -40.09 20.74 7.99
C LYS A 58 -39.15 21.92 8.24
N GLN A 59 -38.51 21.98 9.42
CA GLN A 59 -37.48 22.99 9.75
C GLN A 59 -36.06 22.58 9.30
N GLY A 60 -35.91 21.56 8.47
CA GLY A 60 -34.65 21.16 7.84
C GLY A 60 -33.73 20.26 8.69
N PHE A 61 -34.11 19.90 9.92
CA PHE A 61 -33.31 19.00 10.74
C PHE A 61 -33.26 17.59 10.12
N PRO A 62 -32.07 17.01 9.93
CA PRO A 62 -31.93 15.69 9.32
C PRO A 62 -32.31 14.57 10.30
N MET A 63 -32.82 13.46 9.76
CA MET A 63 -33.04 12.23 10.53
C MET A 63 -31.71 11.55 10.89
N LYS A 64 -31.65 10.87 12.04
CA LYS A 64 -30.49 10.10 12.48
C LYS A 64 -30.86 8.71 12.92
N GLN A 65 -30.15 7.73 12.35
CA GLN A 65 -30.32 6.33 12.69
C GLN A 65 -30.01 6.05 14.17
N GLY A 66 -30.85 5.20 14.78
CA GLY A 66 -30.73 4.78 16.18
C GLY A 66 -31.40 5.71 17.21
N VAL A 67 -31.97 6.84 16.79
CA VAL A 67 -32.78 7.70 17.67
C VAL A 67 -34.22 7.27 17.53
N LEU A 68 -34.68 6.39 18.42
CA LEU A 68 -35.98 5.72 18.35
C LEU A 68 -37.17 6.60 18.80
N THR A 69 -37.20 7.83 18.29
CA THR A 69 -38.31 8.76 18.48
C THR A 69 -38.82 9.20 17.11
N ASN A 70 -40.08 9.64 17.05
CA ASN A 70 -40.54 10.43 15.92
C ASN A 70 -40.00 11.85 16.08
N THR A 71 -40.07 12.47 17.25
CA THR A 71 -39.68 13.88 17.49
C THR A 71 -38.17 14.16 17.44
N ARG A 72 -37.79 15.43 17.69
CA ARG A 72 -36.39 15.87 17.73
C ARG A 72 -35.78 15.71 19.12
N VAL A 73 -34.51 15.32 19.14
CA VAL A 73 -33.71 15.18 20.36
C VAL A 73 -32.40 15.94 20.21
N ARG A 74 -31.87 16.48 21.31
CA ARG A 74 -30.55 17.14 21.35
C ARG A 74 -29.48 16.14 21.77
N LEU A 75 -28.59 15.80 20.84
CA LEU A 75 -27.50 14.85 21.07
C LEU A 75 -26.13 15.54 21.03
N LEU A 76 -25.20 15.06 21.85
CA LEU A 76 -23.81 15.50 21.81
C LEU A 76 -23.05 14.75 20.70
N LEU A 77 -22.80 15.42 19.57
CA LEU A 77 -22.18 14.82 18.38
C LEU A 77 -20.67 15.11 18.35
N SER A 78 -19.91 14.19 17.76
CA SER A 78 -18.45 14.16 17.63
C SER A 78 -18.05 13.79 16.19
N LYS A 79 -16.76 13.75 15.90
CA LYS A 79 -16.24 13.36 14.58
C LYS A 79 -16.67 11.92 14.23
N GLY A 80 -17.27 11.75 13.05
CA GLY A 80 -17.70 10.45 12.53
C GLY A 80 -19.18 10.14 12.76
N HIS A 81 -19.85 10.85 13.66
CA HIS A 81 -21.31 10.77 13.74
C HIS A 81 -21.98 11.45 12.55
N SER A 82 -23.11 10.89 12.08
CA SER A 82 -23.99 11.54 11.12
C SER A 82 -24.54 12.87 11.65
N CYS A 83 -24.95 13.75 10.73
CA CYS A 83 -25.56 15.07 10.99
C CYS A 83 -24.60 16.13 11.59
N TYR A 84 -23.30 15.82 11.71
CA TYR A 84 -22.30 16.78 12.20
C TYR A 84 -20.95 16.61 11.51
N ARG A 85 -20.31 17.75 11.21
CA ARG A 85 -18.92 17.82 10.76
C ARG A 85 -18.17 18.80 11.68
N PRO A 86 -17.21 18.33 12.49
CA PRO A 86 -16.47 19.19 13.40
C PRO A 86 -15.58 20.17 12.64
N ARG A 87 -15.34 21.35 13.23
CA ARG A 87 -14.44 22.37 12.66
C ARG A 87 -13.04 22.26 13.26
N ARG A 88 -12.94 21.88 14.54
CA ARG A 88 -11.68 21.59 15.22
C ARG A 88 -11.55 20.11 15.55
N THR A 89 -10.32 19.62 15.63
CA THR A 89 -10.05 18.25 16.10
C THR A 89 -10.49 18.10 17.55
N GLY A 90 -11.21 17.04 17.87
CA GLY A 90 -11.73 16.79 19.24
C GLY A 90 -13.00 17.55 19.60
N GLU A 91 -13.48 18.47 18.75
CA GLU A 91 -14.71 19.23 19.01
C GLU A 91 -15.93 18.30 19.11
N ARG A 92 -16.71 18.48 20.18
CA ARG A 92 -18.04 17.89 20.35
C ARG A 92 -19.06 19.02 20.46
N ARG A 93 -20.21 18.88 19.79
CA ARG A 93 -21.27 19.89 19.82
C ARG A 93 -22.64 19.26 20.02
N ARG A 94 -23.41 19.81 20.96
CA ARG A 94 -24.80 19.40 21.19
C ARG A 94 -25.69 20.01 20.12
N LYS A 95 -26.33 19.18 19.28
CA LYS A 95 -27.19 19.60 18.18
C LYS A 95 -28.54 18.89 18.24
N SER A 96 -29.59 19.58 17.80
CA SER A 96 -30.91 18.99 17.59
C SER A 96 -30.91 18.15 16.31
N VAL A 97 -31.50 16.97 16.38
CA VAL A 97 -31.58 16.00 15.29
C VAL A 97 -32.96 15.35 15.31
N ARG A 98 -33.54 15.05 14.15
CA ARG A 98 -34.82 14.33 14.05
C ARG A 98 -34.59 12.84 14.30
N GLY A 99 -35.52 12.18 14.98
CA GLY A 99 -35.46 10.74 15.19
C GLY A 99 -35.59 9.93 13.89
N CYS A 100 -35.43 8.61 14.00
CA CYS A 100 -35.42 7.71 12.85
C CYS A 100 -36.81 7.19 12.46
N ILE A 101 -37.84 7.45 13.27
CA ILE A 101 -39.24 7.05 12.98
C ILE A 101 -39.86 8.11 12.06
N VAL A 102 -40.44 7.62 10.96
CA VAL A 102 -41.08 8.45 9.94
C VAL A 102 -42.48 8.88 10.43
N ASP A 103 -42.83 10.13 10.13
CA ASP A 103 -44.04 10.80 10.59
C ASP A 103 -44.45 11.87 9.56
N ALA A 104 -45.69 12.35 9.62
CA ALA A 104 -46.24 13.37 8.71
C ALA A 104 -45.52 14.73 8.78
N ASN A 105 -44.75 14.97 9.85
CA ASN A 105 -43.99 16.20 10.06
C ASN A 105 -42.68 16.30 9.26
N LEU A 106 -42.43 15.40 8.32
CA LEU A 106 -41.29 15.49 7.41
C LEU A 106 -41.61 16.39 6.20
N SER A 107 -40.61 17.12 5.73
CA SER A 107 -40.71 17.86 4.46
C SER A 107 -40.30 16.99 3.28
N ALA A 108 -39.19 16.27 3.43
CA ALA A 108 -38.68 15.37 2.42
C ALA A 108 -38.24 14.04 3.02
N LEU A 109 -38.64 12.94 2.39
CA LEU A 109 -38.20 11.58 2.71
C LEU A 109 -37.28 11.07 1.60
N ALA A 110 -36.11 10.55 1.99
CA ALA A 110 -35.14 9.98 1.08
C ALA A 110 -35.34 8.46 0.99
N LEU A 111 -35.54 7.96 -0.22
CA LEU A 111 -35.81 6.55 -0.52
C LEU A 111 -34.76 5.99 -1.48
N ILE A 112 -34.42 4.71 -1.28
CA ILE A 112 -33.53 3.96 -2.17
C ILE A 112 -34.30 2.78 -2.73
N VAL A 113 -34.32 2.63 -4.05
CA VAL A 113 -34.89 1.44 -4.70
C VAL A 113 -33.96 0.25 -4.45
N VAL A 114 -34.51 -0.81 -3.83
CA VAL A 114 -33.81 -2.08 -3.57
C VAL A 114 -34.15 -3.10 -4.64
N LYS A 115 -35.44 -3.23 -4.97
CA LYS A 115 -35.94 -4.09 -6.04
C LYS A 115 -36.67 -3.24 -7.09
N LYS A 116 -36.36 -3.47 -8.36
CA LYS A 116 -37.06 -2.86 -9.49
C LYS A 116 -38.40 -3.60 -9.68
N GLY A 117 -39.49 -2.85 -9.83
CA GLY A 117 -40.79 -3.40 -10.19
C GLY A 117 -40.93 -3.68 -11.68
N GLU A 118 -42.17 -3.94 -12.10
CA GLU A 118 -42.50 -4.34 -13.48
C GLU A 118 -42.39 -3.17 -14.46
N ASN A 119 -42.95 -2.01 -14.10
CA ASN A 119 -43.02 -0.83 -14.95
C ASN A 119 -41.76 0.04 -14.81
N ASP A 120 -41.36 0.72 -15.88
CA ASP A 120 -40.28 1.69 -15.84
C ASP A 120 -40.78 3.09 -15.46
N ILE A 121 -40.00 3.77 -14.61
CA ILE A 121 -40.34 5.07 -14.05
C ILE A 121 -39.55 6.16 -14.76
N PRO A 122 -40.22 7.14 -15.38
CA PRO A 122 -39.57 8.12 -16.23
C PRO A 122 -38.58 8.98 -15.43
N GLY A 123 -37.35 9.05 -15.92
CA GLY A 123 -36.28 9.83 -15.28
C GLY A 123 -35.67 9.21 -14.02
N LEU A 124 -36.04 7.98 -13.65
CA LEU A 124 -35.41 7.24 -12.54
C LEU A 124 -34.82 5.90 -13.01
N THR A 125 -35.64 5.02 -13.60
CA THR A 125 -35.16 3.71 -14.07
C THR A 125 -34.83 3.69 -15.56
N ASP A 126 -35.47 4.55 -16.33
CA ASP A 126 -35.24 4.72 -17.76
C ASP A 126 -33.86 5.34 -18.06
N THR A 127 -33.43 6.33 -17.27
CA THR A 127 -32.17 7.05 -17.52
C THR A 127 -30.98 6.36 -16.85
N GLN A 128 -29.89 6.17 -17.59
CA GLN A 128 -28.64 5.63 -17.06
C GLN A 128 -27.56 6.72 -16.94
N VAL A 129 -27.07 6.95 -15.72
CA VAL A 129 -26.01 7.93 -15.46
C VAL A 129 -24.68 7.19 -15.24
N PRO A 130 -23.76 7.19 -16.22
CA PRO A 130 -22.52 6.45 -16.10
C PRO A 130 -21.61 7.02 -15.01
N ARG A 131 -20.84 6.14 -14.36
CA ARG A 131 -19.86 6.55 -13.34
C ARG A 131 -18.77 7.39 -13.97
N ARG A 132 -18.66 8.65 -13.53
CA ARG A 132 -17.71 9.63 -14.08
C ARG A 132 -16.23 9.26 -13.92
N LEU A 133 -15.86 8.56 -12.85
CA LEU A 133 -14.46 8.28 -12.51
C LEU A 133 -14.21 6.78 -12.41
N GLY A 134 -13.14 6.33 -13.06
CA GLY A 134 -12.63 4.97 -12.94
C GLY A 134 -11.70 4.77 -11.73
N PRO A 135 -11.29 3.51 -11.47
CA PRO A 135 -10.38 3.17 -10.38
C PRO A 135 -8.98 3.80 -10.57
N LYS A 136 -8.42 4.36 -9.49
CA LYS A 136 -7.07 4.98 -9.48
C LYS A 136 -5.96 4.05 -9.00
N ARG A 137 -6.28 3.07 -8.16
CA ARG A 137 -5.30 2.16 -7.55
C ARG A 137 -5.03 0.98 -8.49
N ALA A 138 -3.76 0.60 -8.68
CA ALA A 138 -3.38 -0.50 -9.57
C ALA A 138 -4.15 -1.80 -9.30
N SER A 139 -4.35 -2.17 -8.04
CA SER A 139 -5.13 -3.36 -7.65
C SER A 139 -6.60 -3.29 -8.08
N ASN A 140 -7.21 -2.11 -8.05
CA ASN A 140 -8.63 -1.96 -8.40
C ASN A 140 -8.82 -1.91 -9.92
N ILE A 141 -7.82 -1.42 -10.67
CA ILE A 141 -7.79 -1.49 -12.13
C ILE A 141 -7.72 -2.96 -12.56
N ARG A 142 -6.85 -3.76 -11.94
CA ARG A 142 -6.75 -5.21 -12.21
C ARG A 142 -8.07 -5.93 -11.96
N LYS A 143 -8.73 -5.65 -10.83
CA LYS A 143 -10.04 -6.24 -10.52
C LYS A 143 -11.14 -5.85 -11.50
N LEU A 144 -11.12 -4.62 -12.02
CA LEU A 144 -12.15 -4.16 -12.95
C LEU A 144 -12.07 -4.87 -14.30
N PHE A 145 -10.87 -5.09 -14.82
CA PHE A 145 -10.62 -5.70 -16.13
C PHE A 145 -10.21 -7.18 -16.03
N ASN A 146 -10.31 -7.79 -14.86
CA ASN A 146 -9.85 -9.16 -14.58
C ASN A 146 -8.42 -9.45 -15.06
N LEU A 147 -7.51 -8.47 -14.91
CA LEU A 147 -6.11 -8.59 -15.32
C LEU A 147 -5.32 -9.46 -14.34
N THR A 148 -4.32 -10.14 -14.88
CA THR A 148 -3.33 -10.87 -14.11
C THR A 148 -2.30 -9.92 -13.48
N LYS A 149 -1.33 -10.47 -12.74
CA LYS A 149 -0.27 -9.67 -12.11
C LYS A 149 0.79 -9.20 -13.10
N GLU A 150 0.93 -9.92 -14.20
CA GLU A 150 1.95 -9.72 -15.23
C GLU A 150 1.55 -8.58 -16.18
N ASP A 151 0.25 -8.39 -16.37
CA ASP A 151 -0.30 -7.36 -17.24
C ASP A 151 0.04 -5.93 -16.77
N ASP A 152 0.40 -5.06 -17.73
CA ASP A 152 0.65 -3.65 -17.48
C ASP A 152 -0.67 -2.86 -17.38
N VAL A 153 -1.02 -2.54 -16.14
CA VAL A 153 -2.20 -1.74 -15.78
C VAL A 153 -2.23 -0.34 -16.39
N ARG A 154 -1.11 0.19 -16.90
CA ARG A 154 -1.05 1.54 -17.49
C ARG A 154 -1.88 1.69 -18.75
N GLN A 155 -1.99 0.62 -19.53
CA GLN A 155 -2.71 0.62 -20.80
C GLN A 155 -4.22 0.63 -20.58
N TYR A 156 -4.69 -0.06 -19.55
CA TYR A 156 -6.10 -0.27 -19.22
C TYR A 156 -6.72 0.83 -18.33
N VAL A 157 -6.05 1.96 -18.15
CA VAL A 157 -6.61 3.04 -17.33
C VAL A 157 -7.75 3.73 -18.08
N VAL A 158 -8.95 3.73 -17.48
CA VAL A 158 -10.09 4.51 -17.98
C VAL A 158 -9.71 5.99 -18.02
N LYS A 159 -9.70 6.57 -19.21
CA LYS A 159 -9.40 7.97 -19.44
C LYS A 159 -10.70 8.75 -19.63
N ARG A 160 -10.76 9.96 -19.08
CA ARG A 160 -11.92 10.83 -19.22
C ARG A 160 -11.74 11.73 -20.46
N PRO A 161 -12.68 11.74 -21.41
CA PRO A 161 -12.71 12.77 -22.44
C PRO A 161 -13.12 14.11 -21.81
N LEU A 162 -12.37 15.16 -22.11
CA LEU A 162 -12.76 16.53 -21.84
C LEU A 162 -13.23 17.14 -23.17
N PRO A 163 -14.50 17.61 -23.23
CA PRO A 163 -15.01 18.27 -24.42
C PRO A 163 -14.23 19.56 -24.69
N GLU A 164 -14.30 20.03 -25.92
CA GLU A 164 -13.79 21.34 -26.29
C GLU A 164 -14.48 22.41 -25.46
N LYS A 165 -13.67 23.24 -24.79
CA LYS A 165 -14.15 24.32 -23.95
C LYS A 165 -13.13 25.45 -23.96
N ASP A 166 -13.61 26.69 -24.05
CA ASP A 166 -12.80 27.90 -23.98
C ASP A 166 -11.67 27.94 -25.04
N GLY A 167 -11.99 27.60 -26.29
CA GLY A 167 -11.04 27.59 -27.43
C GLY A 167 -9.95 26.51 -27.36
N LYS A 168 -10.06 25.56 -26.42
CA LYS A 168 -9.11 24.45 -26.26
C LYS A 168 -9.71 23.19 -26.86
N LYS A 169 -8.99 22.62 -27.82
CA LYS A 169 -9.30 21.31 -28.45
C LYS A 169 -9.63 20.25 -27.41
N ALA A 170 -10.52 19.33 -27.78
CA ALA A 170 -10.85 18.16 -26.96
C ALA A 170 -9.58 17.40 -26.53
N ARG A 171 -9.51 17.02 -25.25
CA ARG A 171 -8.35 16.32 -24.66
C ARG A 171 -8.81 15.16 -23.80
N VAL A 172 -7.95 14.17 -23.66
CA VAL A 172 -8.20 13.01 -22.81
C VAL A 172 -7.33 13.11 -21.56
N LYS A 173 -7.93 12.92 -20.37
CA LYS A 173 -7.22 12.98 -19.09
C LYS A 173 -7.24 11.64 -18.38
N ALA A 174 -6.05 11.15 -18.00
CA ALA A 174 -5.88 9.93 -17.22
C ALA A 174 -5.50 10.26 -15.76
N PRO A 175 -5.96 9.46 -14.78
CA PRO A 175 -5.47 9.57 -13.42
C PRO A 175 -4.04 9.04 -13.26
N LYS A 176 -3.26 9.65 -12.37
CA LYS A 176 -1.99 9.06 -11.91
C LYS A 176 -2.28 7.80 -11.10
N ILE A 177 -1.82 6.65 -11.60
CA ILE A 177 -2.03 5.35 -10.96
C ILE A 177 -1.30 5.32 -9.61
N GLN A 178 -2.01 4.90 -8.57
CA GLN A 178 -1.45 4.74 -7.23
C GLN A 178 -1.09 3.28 -6.95
N ARG A 179 -0.02 3.07 -6.17
CA ARG A 179 0.48 1.75 -5.77
C ARG A 179 0.92 0.88 -6.95
N LEU A 180 1.39 1.49 -8.03
CA LEU A 180 2.10 0.79 -9.09
C LEU A 180 3.55 0.55 -8.68
N ILE A 181 4.07 -0.64 -8.95
CA ILE A 181 5.49 -0.93 -8.77
C ILE A 181 6.24 -0.23 -9.91
N THR A 182 7.09 0.73 -9.55
CA THR A 182 7.92 1.47 -10.51
C THR A 182 9.41 1.26 -10.23
N PRO A 183 10.30 1.50 -11.20
CA PRO A 183 11.75 1.40 -10.99
C PRO A 183 12.23 2.23 -9.79
N VAL A 184 11.65 3.42 -9.59
CA VAL A 184 11.93 4.30 -8.43
C VAL A 184 11.56 3.63 -7.10
N VAL A 185 10.43 2.92 -7.03
CA VAL A 185 10.04 2.18 -5.81
C VAL A 185 11.03 1.04 -5.53
N LEU A 186 11.46 0.32 -6.57
CA LEU A 186 12.46 -0.75 -6.45
C LEU A 186 13.82 -0.19 -6.01
N GLN A 187 14.26 0.94 -6.58
CA GLN A 187 15.48 1.62 -6.20
C GLN A 187 15.44 2.06 -4.73
N ARG A 188 14.34 2.70 -4.28
CA ARG A 188 14.16 3.08 -2.86
C ARG A 188 14.19 1.87 -1.93
N LYS A 189 13.64 0.72 -2.36
CA LYS A 189 13.69 -0.54 -1.60
C LYS A 189 15.13 -1.06 -1.49
N ARG A 190 15.87 -1.11 -2.61
CA ARG A 190 17.30 -1.50 -2.65
C ARG A 190 18.15 -0.57 -1.78
N HIS A 191 17.97 0.74 -1.90
CA HIS A 191 18.68 1.75 -1.11
C HIS A 191 18.44 1.59 0.39
N ARG A 192 17.19 1.34 0.82
CA ARG A 192 16.88 1.06 2.23
C ARG A 192 17.63 -0.16 2.75
N LEU A 193 17.73 -1.23 1.95
CA LEU A 193 18.50 -2.42 2.32
C LEU A 193 20.00 -2.13 2.37
N ALA A 194 20.53 -1.35 1.42
CA ALA A 194 21.92 -0.93 1.41
C ALA A 194 22.29 -0.10 2.65
N ILE A 195 21.44 0.84 3.07
CA ILE A 195 21.63 1.60 4.32
C ILE A 195 21.70 0.67 5.52
N LYS A 196 20.82 -0.34 5.60
CA LYS A 196 20.86 -1.31 6.70
C LYS A 196 22.17 -2.09 6.74
N LYS A 197 22.66 -2.54 5.58
CA LYS A 197 23.96 -3.23 5.48
C LYS A 197 25.11 -2.33 5.92
N ARG A 198 25.17 -1.10 5.39
CA ARG A 198 26.19 -0.10 5.76
C ARG A 198 26.21 0.20 7.26
N ARG A 199 25.04 0.28 7.91
CA ARG A 199 24.97 0.46 9.38
C ARG A 199 25.55 -0.72 10.15
N VAL A 200 25.32 -1.94 9.67
CA VAL A 200 25.88 -3.15 10.29
C VAL A 200 27.39 -3.21 10.08
N GLU A 201 27.88 -2.89 8.88
CA GLU A 201 29.30 -2.83 8.55
C GLU A 201 30.02 -1.78 9.41
N ALA A 202 29.54 -0.54 9.43
CA ALA A 202 30.11 0.53 10.25
C ALA A 202 30.14 0.18 11.76
N ARG A 203 29.09 -0.51 12.25
CA ARG A 203 29.08 -1.00 13.64
C ARG A 203 30.19 -2.03 13.90
N LYS A 204 30.37 -2.99 12.98
CA LYS A 204 31.41 -4.02 13.08
C LYS A 204 32.81 -3.41 12.99
N GLU A 205 33.00 -2.44 12.12
CA GLU A 205 34.27 -1.71 11.98
C GLU A 205 34.60 -0.93 13.27
N ALA A 206 33.65 -0.16 13.80
CA ALA A 206 33.83 0.55 15.07
C ALA A 206 34.10 -0.39 16.25
N GLU A 207 33.44 -1.54 16.30
CA GLU A 207 33.69 -2.58 17.32
C GLU A 207 35.11 -3.15 17.19
N ALA A 208 35.57 -3.43 15.97
CA ALA A 208 36.92 -3.93 15.71
C ALA A 208 38.00 -2.88 16.03
N GLU A 209 37.76 -1.61 15.71
CA GLU A 209 38.64 -0.49 16.06
C GLU A 209 38.73 -0.31 17.57
N TYR A 210 37.58 -0.32 18.26
CA TYR A 210 37.53 -0.22 19.72
C TYR A 210 38.24 -1.40 20.40
N ALA A 211 38.09 -2.62 19.87
CA ALA A 211 38.81 -3.80 20.37
C ALA A 211 40.33 -3.64 20.25
N LYS A 212 40.84 -3.11 19.12
CA LYS A 212 42.27 -2.81 18.94
C LYS A 212 42.76 -1.79 19.97
N LEU A 213 41.99 -0.73 20.20
CA LEU A 213 42.32 0.33 21.17
C LEU A 213 42.36 -0.20 22.62
N ILE A 214 41.45 -1.11 22.99
CA ILE A 214 41.49 -1.78 24.30
C ILE A 214 42.79 -2.59 24.47
N VAL A 215 43.21 -3.33 23.45
CA VAL A 215 44.44 -4.14 23.50
C VAL A 215 45.66 -3.26 23.70
N GLN A 216 45.74 -2.13 22.98
CA GLN A 216 46.82 -1.14 23.15
C GLN A 216 46.86 -0.57 24.57
N ARG A 217 45.72 -0.09 25.09
CA ARG A 217 45.64 0.45 26.47
C ARG A 217 46.00 -0.58 27.54
N ARG A 218 45.55 -1.83 27.41
CA ARG A 218 45.94 -2.92 28.33
C ARG A 218 47.43 -3.22 28.28
N LYS A 219 48.06 -3.11 27.11
CA LYS A 219 49.51 -3.30 26.95
C LYS A 219 50.29 -2.17 27.63
N GLU A 220 49.88 -0.93 27.41
CA GLU A 220 50.46 0.25 28.08
C GLU A 220 50.31 0.18 29.61
N GLU A 221 49.13 -0.20 30.10
CA GLU A 221 48.88 -0.37 31.53
C GLU A 221 49.74 -1.48 32.14
N LYS A 222 49.90 -2.62 31.46
CA LYS A 222 50.81 -3.69 31.86
C LYS A 222 52.26 -3.20 31.93
N LEU A 223 52.71 -2.43 30.94
CA LEU A 223 54.06 -1.82 30.93
C LEU A 223 54.24 -0.82 32.09
N ARG A 224 53.26 0.07 32.32
CA ARG A 224 53.26 1.01 33.44
C ARG A 224 53.29 0.29 34.79
N ARG A 225 52.52 -0.79 34.95
CA ARG A 225 52.53 -1.63 36.15
C ARG A 225 53.87 -2.33 36.34
N ARG A 226 54.46 -2.88 35.28
CA ARG A 226 55.80 -3.50 35.32
C ARG A 226 56.88 -2.50 35.69
N SER A 227 56.85 -1.30 35.12
CA SER A 227 57.77 -0.21 35.46
C SER A 227 57.66 0.20 36.93
N ARG A 228 56.43 0.38 37.45
CA ARG A 228 56.21 0.65 38.90
C ARG A 228 56.72 -0.48 39.81
N LEU A 229 56.49 -1.73 39.43
CA LEU A 229 56.99 -2.88 40.20
C LEU A 229 58.52 -2.96 40.15
N SER A 230 59.15 -2.63 39.02
CA SER A 230 60.61 -2.51 38.91
C SER A 230 61.13 -1.41 39.83
N SER A 231 60.56 -0.20 39.77
CA SER A 231 61.00 0.91 40.62
C SER A 231 60.81 0.60 42.12
N MET A 232 59.75 -0.11 42.51
CA MET A 232 59.55 -0.59 43.89
C MET A 232 60.52 -1.70 44.30
N ARG A 233 61.03 -2.49 43.34
CA ARG A 233 62.02 -3.54 43.59
C ARG A 233 63.41 -2.94 43.71
N ASP A 234 63.75 -2.00 42.84
CA ASP A 234 65.04 -1.28 42.85
C ASP A 234 65.20 -0.46 44.15
N SER A 235 64.12 0.15 44.64
CA SER A 235 64.10 0.84 45.94
C SER A 235 64.16 -0.10 47.16
N LYS A 236 63.87 -1.40 46.98
CA LYS A 236 64.04 -2.45 48.01
C LYS A 236 65.39 -3.14 47.94
N SER A 237 66.08 -3.15 46.79
CA SER A 237 67.42 -3.71 46.65
C SER A 237 68.54 -2.77 47.09
N SER A 238 68.29 -1.45 47.10
CA SER A 238 69.21 -0.47 47.66
C SER A 238 69.39 -0.56 49.17
N THR A 239 68.49 -1.24 49.89
CA THR A 239 68.60 -1.48 51.34
C THR A 239 69.24 -2.83 51.69
N GLY A 240 69.65 -3.66 50.70
CA GLY A 240 70.02 -5.06 50.93
C GLY A 240 71.27 -5.58 50.21
N SER A 241 72.20 -4.74 49.77
CA SER A 241 73.41 -5.21 49.08
C SER A 241 74.69 -4.49 49.51
N VAL A 242 74.99 -4.55 50.81
CA VAL A 242 76.37 -4.60 51.30
C VAL A 242 76.66 -6.07 51.58
N GLU A 243 77.16 -6.81 50.61
CA GLU A 243 78.19 -7.84 50.81
C GLU A 243 78.50 -8.67 49.55
N ARG A 244 79.81 -8.88 49.37
CA ARG A 244 80.54 -9.86 48.56
C ARG A 244 80.83 -9.59 47.09
N LYS A 245 82.02 -8.98 46.97
CA LYS A 245 83.05 -9.02 45.93
C LYS A 245 83.36 -10.42 45.35
N GLU A 246 83.64 -10.36 44.04
CA GLU A 246 84.74 -10.99 43.29
C GLU A 246 84.79 -12.52 43.15
N ARG A 247 84.53 -12.98 41.92
CA ARG A 247 85.47 -13.81 41.11
C ARG A 247 84.95 -14.03 39.69
N LYS A 248 85.81 -13.76 38.70
CA LYS A 248 85.81 -14.27 37.30
C LYS A 248 87.24 -14.07 36.77
N PRO A 249 87.67 -14.68 35.64
CA PRO A 249 87.24 -15.94 35.01
C PRO A 249 88.43 -16.76 34.41
N LYS A 250 88.16 -17.98 33.89
CA LYS A 250 88.67 -18.56 32.62
C LYS A 250 88.40 -20.08 32.60
N VAL A 251 88.17 -20.80 31.49
CA VAL A 251 87.70 -20.62 30.11
C VAL A 251 87.48 -22.06 29.58
N GLU A 252 86.38 -22.28 28.86
CA GLU A 252 86.08 -23.31 27.84
C GLU A 252 86.46 -24.81 28.02
N LYS A 253 85.44 -25.68 27.89
CA LYS A 253 85.28 -26.57 26.72
C LYS A 253 83.91 -27.28 26.68
N LYS A 254 83.50 -27.59 25.45
CA LYS A 254 82.43 -28.50 24.98
C LYS A 254 81.04 -27.90 24.74
N GLU A 255 80.92 -27.34 23.52
CA GLU A 255 79.87 -27.77 22.61
C GLU A 255 79.76 -29.30 22.62
N LEU A 256 78.58 -29.81 22.99
CA LEU A 256 78.01 -31.11 22.65
C LEU A 256 76.55 -31.06 23.11
N ALA A 257 75.64 -31.59 22.29
CA ALA A 257 74.19 -31.76 22.53
C ALA A 257 73.26 -30.57 22.18
N LYS A 258 73.46 -29.95 21.02
CA LYS A 258 72.35 -29.53 20.14
C LYS A 258 72.44 -30.31 18.85
N THR A 259 71.75 -31.46 18.81
CA THR A 259 71.20 -32.21 17.65
C THR A 259 71.02 -33.67 18.04
N LYS A 260 70.06 -33.94 18.95
CA LYS A 260 69.52 -35.29 19.14
C LYS A 260 68.11 -35.29 19.74
N VAL A 261 67.22 -34.43 19.22
CA VAL A 261 65.75 -34.64 19.22
C VAL A 261 65.14 -34.00 17.96
N GLU A 262 65.76 -34.24 16.81
CA GLU A 262 65.14 -34.03 15.49
C GLU A 262 65.25 -35.35 14.71
N GLU A 263 64.82 -36.46 15.32
CA GLU A 263 64.54 -37.72 14.62
C GLU A 263 63.74 -38.71 15.50
N LYS A 264 62.68 -38.21 16.17
CA LYS A 264 61.61 -39.06 16.74
C LYS A 264 60.29 -38.31 16.72
N LYS A 265 59.73 -38.13 15.52
CA LYS A 265 58.27 -37.97 15.26
C LYS A 265 58.00 -38.11 13.76
N GLY A 266 58.29 -39.29 13.22
CA GLY A 266 58.04 -39.65 11.83
C GLY A 266 57.77 -41.14 11.69
N LYS A 267 56.53 -41.56 12.01
CA LYS A 267 55.81 -42.82 11.68
C LYS A 267 55.12 -43.47 12.90
N LYS A 268 53.81 -43.28 12.95
CA LYS A 268 52.70 -44.06 13.53
C LYS A 268 51.53 -43.06 13.68
N ASP A 269 50.34 -43.21 13.12
CA ASP A 269 49.66 -44.35 12.54
C ASP A 269 48.67 -43.87 11.46
N THR A 270 48.52 -44.71 10.46
CA THR A 270 47.43 -44.77 9.48
C THR A 270 46.09 -45.06 10.14
N LYS A 271 45.02 -44.31 9.81
CA LYS A 271 43.70 -44.89 9.50
C LYS A 271 42.75 -43.83 8.93
N ALA A 272 42.29 -44.07 7.70
CA ALA A 272 41.01 -43.56 7.23
C ALA A 272 39.87 -44.20 8.08
N PRO A 273 38.62 -43.68 8.03
CA PRO A 273 37.81 -44.06 6.90
C PRO A 273 36.97 -42.94 6.29
N ALA A 274 36.80 -43.13 4.99
CA ALA A 274 35.77 -42.58 4.15
C ALA A 274 34.38 -42.67 4.80
N LYS A 275 33.60 -41.63 4.53
CA LYS A 275 32.16 -41.56 4.80
C LYS A 275 31.45 -42.22 3.62
N VAL A 276 31.00 -43.45 3.81
CA VAL A 276 30.09 -44.16 2.90
C VAL A 276 28.65 -43.73 3.20
N GLU A 277 28.07 -43.11 2.18
CA GLU A 277 26.70 -43.26 1.65
C GLU A 277 25.47 -43.13 2.56
N LYS A 278 24.55 -42.25 2.12
CA LYS A 278 23.27 -42.71 1.56
C LYS A 278 22.72 -41.69 0.56
N LYS A 279 23.00 -41.95 -0.72
CA LYS A 279 22.06 -41.69 -1.81
C LYS A 279 21.06 -42.85 -1.77
N VAL A 280 19.77 -42.56 -1.71
CA VAL A 280 18.74 -43.52 -2.09
C VAL A 280 18.04 -42.92 -3.30
N GLU A 281 18.37 -43.48 -4.46
CA GLU A 281 17.51 -43.47 -5.64
C GLU A 281 16.82 -44.83 -5.67
N THR A 282 15.49 -44.86 -5.65
CA THR A 282 14.73 -45.98 -6.22
C THR A 282 13.40 -45.48 -6.79
N LYS A 283 13.28 -45.70 -8.10
CA LYS A 283 12.12 -46.16 -8.87
C LYS A 283 11.05 -45.15 -9.32
N LYS A 284 11.25 -44.79 -10.59
CA LYS A 284 10.28 -44.67 -11.70
C LYS A 284 9.24 -45.81 -11.73
N VAL A 285 7.95 -45.47 -11.86
CA VAL A 285 6.86 -46.11 -12.64
C VAL A 285 5.85 -44.99 -12.93
N GLU A 286 5.80 -44.38 -14.12
CA GLU A 286 5.15 -44.80 -15.38
C GLU A 286 3.61 -44.60 -15.42
N ALA A 287 3.21 -43.74 -16.37
CA ALA A 287 1.96 -43.65 -17.15
C ALA A 287 0.57 -43.62 -16.48
N LYS A 288 -0.16 -42.52 -16.72
CA LYS A 288 -1.33 -42.60 -17.63
C LYS A 288 -1.68 -41.25 -18.28
N LYS A 289 -2.05 -41.42 -19.55
CA LYS A 289 -2.29 -40.48 -20.64
C LYS A 289 -3.79 -40.38 -20.86
N VAL A 290 -4.35 -39.17 -21.01
CA VAL A 290 -5.60 -38.90 -21.75
C VAL A 290 -5.43 -37.49 -22.34
N ALA A 291 -4.92 -37.35 -23.57
CA ALA A 291 -5.63 -37.39 -24.85
C ALA A 291 -6.41 -36.09 -25.15
N ALA A 292 -5.97 -35.43 -26.22
CA ALA A 292 -6.48 -34.20 -26.85
C ALA A 292 -7.81 -34.43 -27.61
N PRO A 293 -8.41 -33.42 -28.28
CA PRO A 293 -7.94 -33.00 -29.62
C PRO A 293 -7.97 -31.47 -29.82
N ALA A 294 -6.93 -30.85 -30.41
CA ALA A 294 -6.73 -30.65 -31.85
C ALA A 294 -7.87 -29.91 -32.57
N LYS A 295 -7.64 -28.64 -32.95
CA LYS A 295 -8.33 -27.96 -34.05
C LYS A 295 -7.32 -27.45 -35.08
N LYS A 296 -7.69 -27.77 -36.33
CA LYS A 296 -7.07 -27.58 -37.65
C LYS A 296 -6.48 -26.21 -37.98
N GLU A 297 -5.53 -26.27 -38.91
CA GLU A 297 -4.78 -25.22 -39.61
C GLU A 297 -5.56 -24.40 -40.67
N THR A 298 -5.13 -23.13 -40.81
CA THR A 298 -5.01 -22.24 -42.01
C THR A 298 -6.25 -21.70 -42.75
N PRO A 299 -6.17 -20.60 -43.57
CA PRO A 299 -5.03 -19.72 -43.90
C PRO A 299 -5.28 -18.18 -43.80
N LYS A 300 -4.19 -17.41 -44.02
CA LYS A 300 -4.11 -15.96 -44.26
C LYS A 300 -4.99 -15.48 -45.44
N PRO A 301 -5.22 -14.15 -45.54
CA PRO A 301 -4.78 -13.41 -46.73
C PRO A 301 -4.02 -12.12 -46.35
N ALA A 302 -2.81 -11.92 -46.88
CA ALA A 302 -2.50 -11.19 -48.11
C ALA A 302 -2.41 -9.67 -47.87
N ALA A 303 -1.16 -9.20 -47.86
CA ALA A 303 -0.79 -7.81 -47.85
C ALA A 303 -0.95 -7.21 -49.25
N THR A 304 -1.67 -6.09 -49.36
CA THR A 304 -1.62 -5.21 -50.51
C THR A 304 -0.77 -3.99 -50.17
N LYS A 305 0.35 -3.88 -50.88
CA LYS A 305 1.19 -2.69 -50.99
C LYS A 305 0.42 -1.61 -51.74
N VAL A 306 0.35 -0.39 -51.20
CA VAL A 306 0.23 0.85 -51.99
C VAL A 306 1.06 1.93 -51.31
N ALA A 307 2.16 2.33 -51.95
CA ALA A 307 2.84 3.60 -51.71
C ALA A 307 1.99 4.73 -52.33
N PRO A 308 2.14 5.99 -51.86
CA PRO A 308 2.86 6.89 -52.75
C PRO A 308 3.71 7.99 -52.06
N ALA A 309 4.79 8.31 -52.79
CA ALA A 309 5.33 9.63 -53.08
C ALA A 309 5.86 10.55 -51.95
N LYS A 310 7.20 10.69 -51.98
CA LYS A 310 7.94 11.89 -51.59
C LYS A 310 7.32 13.16 -52.19
N LYS A 311 7.11 14.19 -51.38
CA LYS A 311 7.22 15.59 -51.81
C LYS A 311 8.27 16.31 -50.97
N THR A 312 9.08 17.05 -51.68
CA THR A 312 10.31 17.75 -51.30
C THR A 312 10.06 19.03 -50.51
N ALA A 313 10.99 19.29 -49.59
CA ALA A 313 11.55 20.57 -49.11
C ALA A 313 10.71 21.87 -49.15
N ALA A 314 10.57 22.49 -47.98
CA ALA A 314 10.73 23.94 -47.81
C ALA A 314 11.15 24.25 -46.36
N ALA A 315 12.30 24.91 -46.19
CA ALA A 315 12.84 25.37 -44.91
C ALA A 315 12.13 26.66 -44.44
N PRO A 316 11.90 26.87 -43.13
CA PRO A 316 11.42 28.16 -42.63
C PRO A 316 12.57 29.09 -42.24
N ALA A 317 12.59 30.28 -42.86
CA ALA A 317 13.43 31.42 -42.50
C ALA A 317 12.92 32.13 -41.21
N PRO A 318 13.79 32.82 -40.44
CA PRO A 318 13.48 33.31 -39.10
C PRO A 318 12.63 34.59 -39.07
N ALA A 319 11.72 34.64 -38.11
CA ALA A 319 10.78 35.74 -37.86
C ALA A 319 11.49 37.03 -37.41
N THR A 320 11.18 38.12 -38.11
CA THR A 320 11.58 39.50 -37.82
C THR A 320 10.80 40.08 -36.64
N LYS A 321 11.52 40.79 -35.76
CA LYS A 321 11.00 41.59 -34.64
C LYS A 321 10.05 42.68 -35.15
N LYS A 322 8.86 42.81 -34.57
CA LYS A 322 8.05 44.04 -34.66
C LYS A 322 8.24 44.91 -33.40
N PRO A 323 8.29 46.25 -33.54
CA PRO A 323 8.64 47.17 -32.47
C PRO A 323 7.46 47.55 -31.57
N LYS A 324 7.80 47.91 -30.32
CA LYS A 324 6.94 48.58 -29.35
C LYS A 324 6.37 49.88 -29.94
N LYS A 325 5.07 50.13 -29.72
CA LYS A 325 4.50 51.48 -29.69
C LYS A 325 3.96 51.76 -28.30
N LYS A 326 4.09 53.04 -27.94
CA LYS A 326 3.96 53.70 -26.63
C LYS A 326 2.68 53.38 -25.88
#